data_AF-A0AA42WX94-F1
#
_entry.id   AF-A0AA42WX94-F1
#
_cell.length_a   1.000
_cell.length_b   1.000
_cell.length_c   1.000
_cell.angle_alpha   90.00
_cell.angle_beta   90.00
_cell.angle_gamma   90.00
#
_symmetry.space_group_name_H-M   'P 1'
#
loop_
_entity.id
_entity.type
_entity.pdbx_description
1 polymer ?
#
loop_
_entity_poly.entity_id
_entity_poly.type
_entity_poly.pdbx_seq_one_letter_code
_entity_poly.pdbx_strand_id
1 'polypeptide(L)'
;MSGVHLAMLALSFLGFVALAVGMERHAKHLLRIVPAPHWRLGARIGGWALLAGALALGIAGLVTAGVGIAIWTGWIGLAAVALVFALPKWPWQPPVKASTERSPRKKTALVTEEPIRQSRRWIGWLLLASTAGAFVVAFAQVETKPLQREDAIHGQVGPWTFTFAETDRDGPELVDMDVPMKAYRLRFCESCDSQILRVTLKVNRPRAMRASGVAFEGARWERSTQIQLPSNLTARSELWMTVVGKDGAVHQTSWPMAAVSPATASWFANQERTK
;
A
#
# COMPACT_ATOMS: atom_id res chain seq x y z
N MET A 1 -15.88 -13.51 -1.02
CA MET A 1 -14.50 -13.82 -0.59
C MET A 1 -14.01 -15.02 -1.40
N SER A 2 -12.90 -14.91 -2.14
CA SER A 2 -12.37 -16.03 -2.91
C SER A 2 -11.89 -17.16 -1.99
N GLY A 3 -11.99 -18.42 -2.45
CA GLY A 3 -11.56 -19.60 -1.67
C GLY A 3 -10.10 -19.54 -1.19
N VAL A 4 -9.28 -18.77 -1.89
CA VAL A 4 -7.87 -18.51 -1.56
C VAL A 4 -7.73 -17.81 -0.19
N HIS A 5 -8.60 -16.84 0.13
CA HIS A 5 -8.55 -16.15 1.42
C HIS A 5 -8.92 -17.05 2.60
N LEU A 6 -9.94 -17.91 2.42
CA LEU A 6 -10.33 -18.89 3.43
C LEU A 6 -9.21 -19.92 3.67
N ALA A 7 -8.57 -20.38 2.59
CA ALA A 7 -7.43 -21.29 2.68
C ALA A 7 -6.24 -20.64 3.41
N MET A 8 -5.91 -19.39 3.10
CA MET A 8 -4.85 -18.64 3.79
C MET A 8 -5.13 -18.50 5.29
N LEU A 9 -6.36 -18.13 5.66
CA LEU A 9 -6.74 -18.00 7.07
C LEU A 9 -6.68 -19.35 7.80
N ALA A 10 -7.23 -20.42 7.21
CA ALA A 10 -7.24 -21.75 7.81
C ALA A 10 -5.82 -22.30 8.02
N LEU A 11 -4.96 -22.19 7.00
CA LEU A 11 -3.56 -22.62 7.08
C LEU A 11 -2.78 -21.82 8.13
N SER A 12 -3.02 -20.51 8.21
CA SER A 12 -2.39 -19.65 9.21
C SER A 12 -2.82 -20.02 10.63
N PHE A 13 -4.11 -20.25 10.83
CA PHE A 13 -4.66 -20.67 12.13
C PHE A 13 -4.13 -22.04 12.55
N LEU A 14 -4.14 -23.03 11.66
CA LEU A 14 -3.57 -24.36 11.91
C LEU A 14 -2.07 -24.29 12.19
N GLY A 15 -1.33 -23.44 11.48
CA GLY A 15 0.09 -23.18 11.73
C GLY A 15 0.35 -22.66 13.14
N PHE A 16 -0.43 -21.69 13.61
CA PHE A 16 -0.32 -21.18 14.98
C PHE A 16 -0.72 -22.19 16.05
N VAL A 17 -1.76 -22.98 15.81
CA VAL A 17 -2.15 -24.08 16.72
C VAL A 17 -1.03 -25.12 16.82
N ALA A 18 -0.42 -25.51 15.69
CA ALA A 18 0.70 -26.43 15.67
C ALA A 18 1.94 -25.88 16.41
N LEU A 19 2.24 -24.59 16.24
CA LEU A 19 3.31 -23.92 16.99
C LEU A 19 3.01 -23.85 18.49
N ALA A 20 1.75 -23.61 18.87
CA ALA A 20 1.32 -23.62 20.28
C ALA A 20 1.50 -25.01 20.92
N VAL A 21 1.15 -26.08 20.20
CA VAL A 21 1.42 -27.48 20.62
C VAL A 21 2.92 -27.77 20.71
N GLY A 22 3.75 -27.11 19.90
CA GLY A 22 5.21 -27.19 19.98
C GLY A 22 5.81 -26.63 21.28
N MET A 23 5.07 -25.82 22.05
CA MET A 23 5.53 -25.22 23.31
C MET A 23 5.00 -25.97 24.53
N GLU A 24 5.86 -26.39 25.48
CA GLU A 24 5.45 -27.22 26.65
C GLU A 24 4.29 -26.63 27.44
N ARG A 25 4.39 -25.33 27.73
CA ARG A 25 3.39 -24.61 28.52
C ARG A 25 2.03 -24.57 27.83
N HIS A 26 2.01 -24.33 26.53
CA HIS A 26 0.79 -24.18 25.75
C HIS A 26 0.23 -25.54 25.32
N ALA A 27 1.08 -26.54 25.05
CA ALA A 27 0.69 -27.92 24.76
C ALA A 27 -0.11 -28.52 25.92
N LYS A 28 0.33 -28.30 27.17
CA LYS A 28 -0.41 -28.75 28.35
C LYS A 28 -1.79 -28.10 28.45
N HIS A 29 -1.93 -26.84 28.05
CA HIS A 29 -3.21 -26.12 28.06
C HIS A 29 -4.14 -26.58 26.91
N LEU A 30 -3.57 -26.90 25.75
CA LEU A 30 -4.34 -27.23 24.55
C LEU A 30 -4.71 -28.71 24.46
N LEU A 31 -3.81 -29.61 24.85
CA LEU A 31 -3.95 -31.07 24.68
C LEU A 31 -4.07 -31.83 26.01
N ARG A 32 -4.02 -31.15 27.16
CA ARG A 32 -4.05 -31.73 28.52
C ARG A 32 -2.85 -32.63 28.88
N ILE A 33 -2.12 -33.11 27.87
CA ILE A 33 -0.93 -33.96 27.95
C ILE A 33 0.25 -33.18 27.40
N VAL A 34 1.46 -33.43 27.91
CA VAL A 34 2.71 -32.91 27.31
C VAL A 34 3.19 -33.94 26.30
N PRO A 35 3.14 -33.66 24.98
CA PRO A 35 3.60 -34.60 23.97
C PRO A 35 5.11 -34.81 24.06
N ALA A 36 5.58 -35.98 23.60
CA ALA A 36 7.01 -36.29 23.62
C ALA A 36 7.84 -35.26 22.81
N PRO A 37 9.14 -35.06 23.14
CA PRO A 37 9.96 -34.02 22.52
C PRO A 37 10.01 -34.08 20.98
N HIS A 38 10.05 -35.28 20.39
CA HIS A 38 10.08 -35.47 18.94
C HIS A 38 8.77 -35.05 18.26
N TRP A 39 7.61 -35.35 18.86
CA TRP A 39 6.31 -34.89 18.36
C TRP A 39 6.17 -33.36 18.41
N ARG A 40 6.72 -32.74 19.46
CA ARG A 40 6.73 -31.28 19.59
C ARG A 40 7.63 -30.62 18.56
N LEU A 41 8.77 -31.23 18.25
CA LEU A 41 9.64 -30.78 17.16
C LEU A 41 8.92 -30.90 15.81
N GLY A 42 8.25 -32.02 15.55
CA GLY A 42 7.41 -32.23 14.37
C GLY A 42 6.31 -31.18 14.24
N ALA A 43 5.60 -30.86 15.33
CA ALA A 43 4.58 -29.82 15.35
C ALA A 43 5.13 -28.41 15.07
N ARG A 44 6.36 -28.10 15.52
CA ARG A 44 7.02 -26.82 15.21
C ARG A 44 7.38 -26.71 13.73
N ILE A 45 8.00 -27.77 13.18
CA ILE A 45 8.39 -27.81 11.77
C ILE A 45 7.14 -27.75 10.89
N GLY A 46 6.11 -28.54 11.22
CA GLY A 46 4.83 -28.51 10.52
C GLY A 46 4.12 -27.15 10.62
N GLY A 47 4.15 -26.50 11.79
CA GLY A 47 3.57 -25.17 11.97
C GLY A 47 4.22 -24.10 11.10
N TRP A 48 5.57 -24.09 11.04
CA TRP A 48 6.30 -23.21 10.13
C TRP A 48 6.06 -23.55 8.65
N ALA A 49 6.00 -24.83 8.29
CA ALA A 49 5.69 -25.26 6.94
C ALA A 49 4.28 -24.83 6.49
N LEU A 50 3.29 -24.88 7.38
CA LEU A 50 1.94 -24.40 7.11
C LEU A 50 1.89 -22.88 6.89
N LEU A 51 2.63 -22.10 7.68
CA LEU A 51 2.72 -20.65 7.50
C LEU A 51 3.43 -20.27 6.19
N ALA A 52 4.51 -20.98 5.85
CA ALA A 52 5.21 -20.83 4.57
C ALA A 52 4.32 -21.22 3.38
N GLY A 53 3.55 -22.30 3.52
CA GLY A 53 2.56 -22.72 2.51
C GLY A 53 1.45 -21.69 2.31
N ALA A 54 0.95 -21.09 3.39
CA ALA A 54 -0.02 -19.99 3.32
C ALA A 54 0.55 -18.75 2.61
N LEU A 55 1.83 -18.44 2.82
CA LEU A 55 2.51 -17.35 2.13
C LEU A 55 2.66 -17.63 0.64
N ALA A 56 3.12 -18.83 0.28
CA ALA A 56 3.27 -19.24 -1.11
C ALA A 56 1.94 -19.17 -1.87
N LEU A 57 0.84 -19.56 -1.21
CA LEU A 57 -0.52 -19.47 -1.76
C LEU A 57 -0.98 -18.01 -1.94
N GLY A 58 -0.59 -17.11 -1.04
CA GLY A 58 -0.83 -15.67 -1.18
C GLY A 58 -0.04 -15.05 -2.34
N ILE A 59 1.22 -15.44 -2.54
CA ILE A 59 2.06 -14.94 -3.63
C ILE A 59 1.59 -15.47 -5.00
N ALA A 60 1.23 -16.75 -5.08
CA ALA A 60 0.83 -17.39 -6.34
C ALA A 60 -0.63 -17.13 -6.72
N GLY A 61 -1.51 -16.95 -5.73
CA GLY A 61 -2.96 -16.83 -5.94
C GLY A 61 -3.48 -15.41 -6.17
N LEU A 62 -2.63 -14.38 -6.03
CA LEU A 62 -3.01 -12.98 -6.15
C LEU A 62 -2.22 -12.26 -7.25
N VAL A 63 -2.83 -11.22 -7.81
CA VAL A 63 -2.37 -10.53 -9.04
C VAL A 63 -0.93 -10.02 -8.95
N THR A 64 -0.48 -9.63 -7.75
CA THR A 64 0.90 -9.23 -7.51
C THR A 64 1.43 -9.83 -6.20
N ALA A 65 2.73 -10.13 -6.19
CA ALA A 65 3.40 -10.65 -4.99
C ALA A 65 3.24 -9.71 -3.78
N GLY A 66 3.30 -8.39 -4.01
CA GLY A 66 3.14 -7.39 -2.95
C GLY A 66 1.76 -7.42 -2.29
N VAL A 67 0.69 -7.53 -3.09
CA VAL A 67 -0.68 -7.68 -2.57
C VAL A 67 -0.83 -9.01 -1.81
N GLY A 68 -0.22 -10.08 -2.33
CA GLY A 68 -0.18 -11.40 -1.68
C GLY A 68 0.42 -11.37 -0.29
N ILE A 69 1.60 -10.76 -0.14
CA ILE A 69 2.31 -10.64 1.14
C ILE A 69 1.49 -9.82 2.13
N ALA A 70 0.99 -8.63 1.73
CA ALA A 70 0.23 -7.76 2.61
C ALA A 70 -1.05 -8.43 3.14
N ILE A 71 -1.79 -9.12 2.27
CA ILE A 71 -3.01 -9.85 2.63
C ILE A 71 -2.67 -11.03 3.57
N TRP A 72 -1.61 -11.77 3.29
CA TRP A 72 -1.13 -12.84 4.17
C TRP A 72 -0.77 -12.33 5.57
N THR A 73 -0.09 -11.18 5.68
CA THR A 73 0.23 -10.56 6.97
C THR A 73 -1.03 -10.22 7.76
N GLY A 74 -2.07 -9.71 7.08
CA GLY A 74 -3.37 -9.43 7.70
C GLY A 74 -4.05 -10.70 8.26
N TRP A 75 -4.06 -11.79 7.51
CA TRP A 75 -4.68 -13.04 7.95
C TRP A 75 -3.92 -13.75 9.07
N ILE A 76 -2.58 -13.70 9.05
CA ILE A 76 -1.75 -14.17 10.16
C ILE A 76 -2.04 -13.38 11.44
N GLY A 77 -2.14 -12.04 11.33
CA GLY A 77 -2.50 -11.20 12.47
C GLY A 77 -3.86 -11.56 13.05
N LEU A 78 -4.86 -11.74 12.20
CA LEU A 78 -6.21 -12.13 12.63
C LEU A 78 -6.22 -13.52 13.29
N ALA A 79 -5.51 -14.50 12.72
CA ALA A 79 -5.42 -15.85 13.27
C ALA A 79 -4.71 -15.86 14.65
N ALA A 80 -3.64 -15.10 14.80
CA ALA A 80 -2.94 -14.95 16.07
C ALA A 80 -3.84 -14.31 17.14
N VAL A 81 -4.54 -13.22 16.79
CA VAL A 81 -5.49 -12.54 17.69
C VAL A 81 -6.61 -13.49 18.11
N ALA A 82 -7.21 -14.22 17.15
CA ALA A 82 -8.25 -15.21 17.45
C ALA A 82 -7.76 -16.26 18.45
N LEU A 83 -6.54 -16.77 18.27
CA LEU A 83 -5.95 -17.74 19.19
C LEU A 83 -5.69 -17.14 20.59
N VAL A 84 -5.17 -15.91 20.66
CA VAL A 84 -4.92 -15.20 21.94
C VAL A 84 -6.21 -14.99 22.74
N PHE A 85 -7.33 -14.72 22.09
CA PHE A 85 -8.62 -14.56 22.77
C PHE A 85 -9.34 -15.90 23.05
N ALA A 86 -9.11 -16.93 22.23
CA ALA A 86 -9.68 -18.25 22.41
C ALA A 86 -8.99 -19.04 23.55
N LEU A 87 -7.66 -18.95 23.67
CA LEU A 87 -6.88 -19.68 24.67
C LEU A 87 -7.35 -19.45 26.12
N PRO A 88 -7.60 -18.20 26.58
CA PRO A 88 -8.16 -17.90 27.91
C PRO A 88 -9.52 -18.55 28.20
N LYS A 89 -10.33 -18.78 27.16
CA LYS A 89 -11.68 -19.36 27.29
C LYS A 89 -11.69 -20.88 27.09
N TRP A 90 -10.51 -21.50 26.94
CA TRP A 90 -10.39 -22.92 26.62
C TRP A 90 -10.85 -23.80 27.79
N PRO A 91 -11.65 -24.85 27.56
CA PRO A 91 -12.29 -25.64 28.62
C PRO A 91 -11.33 -26.35 29.58
N TRP A 92 -10.05 -26.48 29.21
CA TRP A 92 -9.04 -27.20 29.99
C TRP A 92 -8.02 -26.27 30.67
N GLN A 93 -8.38 -25.00 30.88
CA GLN A 93 -7.58 -24.09 31.69
C GLN A 93 -7.43 -24.64 33.12
N PRO A 94 -6.21 -24.84 33.64
CA PRO A 94 -6.06 -25.15 35.06
C PRO A 94 -6.64 -23.99 35.88
N PRO A 95 -7.34 -24.27 37.00
CA PRO A 95 -7.82 -23.20 37.87
C PRO A 95 -6.64 -22.30 38.23
N VAL A 96 -6.83 -20.99 38.08
CA VAL A 96 -5.85 -20.00 38.53
C VAL A 96 -5.55 -20.36 39.98
N LYS A 97 -4.32 -20.83 40.26
CA LYS A 97 -3.93 -21.16 41.62
C LYS A 97 -4.17 -19.87 42.42
N ALA A 98 -5.17 -19.88 43.29
CA ALA A 98 -5.31 -18.88 44.33
C ALA A 98 -3.93 -18.82 45.00
N SER A 99 -3.29 -17.66 44.93
CA SER A 99 -2.02 -17.44 45.61
C SER A 99 -2.22 -17.97 47.01
N THR A 100 -1.45 -19.00 47.39
CA THR A 100 -1.52 -19.59 48.71
C THR A 100 -1.45 -18.43 49.68
N GLU A 101 -2.53 -18.25 50.43
CA GLU A 101 -2.67 -17.20 51.41
C GLU A 101 -1.46 -17.32 52.33
N ARG A 102 -0.51 -16.40 52.22
CA ARG A 102 0.63 -16.34 53.14
C ARG A 102 0.01 -16.16 54.52
N SER A 103 0.19 -17.18 55.37
CA SER A 103 -0.12 -17.18 56.80
C SER A 103 0.07 -15.78 57.40
N PRO A 104 -0.87 -15.26 58.22
CA PRO A 104 -0.91 -13.86 58.59
C PRO A 104 0.30 -13.53 59.46
N ARG A 105 1.36 -13.01 58.84
CA ARG A 105 2.48 -12.43 59.58
C ARG A 105 1.97 -11.12 60.19
N LYS A 106 1.83 -11.17 61.52
CA LYS A 106 1.61 -10.08 62.48
C LYS A 106 1.81 -8.68 61.87
N LYS A 107 0.70 -7.92 61.83
CA LYS A 107 0.64 -6.52 61.40
C LYS A 107 1.69 -5.69 62.13
N THR A 108 2.67 -5.17 61.40
CA THR A 108 3.43 -3.98 61.81
C THR A 108 3.66 -3.07 60.61
N ALA A 109 3.00 -1.92 60.69
CA ALA A 109 3.33 -0.62 60.08
C ALA A 109 3.40 -0.47 58.55
N LEU A 110 2.45 0.35 58.06
CA LEU A 110 2.64 1.47 57.13
C LEU A 110 3.37 1.20 55.81
N VAL A 111 2.61 0.85 54.77
CA VAL A 111 2.83 1.38 53.42
C VAL A 111 1.47 1.63 52.78
N THR A 112 1.29 2.87 52.31
CA THR A 112 0.18 3.43 51.55
C THR A 112 -0.37 2.48 50.49
N GLU A 113 -1.69 2.37 50.39
CA GLU A 113 -2.36 1.73 49.26
C GLU A 113 -1.98 2.45 47.96
N GLU A 114 -1.22 1.80 47.08
CA GLU A 114 -1.22 2.15 45.66
C GLU A 114 -2.30 1.34 44.94
N PRO A 115 -3.33 1.96 44.34
CA PRO A 115 -4.37 1.25 43.64
C PRO A 115 -4.01 1.16 42.15
N ILE A 116 -3.08 0.30 41.73
CA ILE A 116 -2.85 0.13 40.28
C ILE A 116 -2.59 -1.33 39.89
N ARG A 117 -3.67 -2.07 39.60
CA ARG A 117 -3.57 -3.26 38.73
C ARG A 117 -4.79 -3.54 37.85
N GLN A 118 -5.53 -2.49 37.46
CA GLN A 118 -6.59 -2.59 36.44
C GLN A 118 -6.23 -1.85 35.13
N SER A 119 -5.01 -1.32 35.01
CA SER A 119 -4.68 -0.30 34.02
C SER A 119 -3.58 -0.72 33.03
N ARG A 120 -3.78 -1.81 32.28
CA ARG A 120 -2.88 -2.12 31.14
C ARG A 120 -3.58 -2.65 29.89
N ARG A 121 -4.86 -3.04 29.97
CA ARG A 121 -5.66 -3.42 28.80
C ARG A 121 -6.01 -2.22 27.93
N TRP A 122 -6.27 -1.06 28.53
CA TRP A 122 -6.56 0.18 27.81
C TRP A 122 -5.37 0.67 26.97
N ILE A 123 -4.13 0.44 27.42
CA ILE A 123 -2.91 0.74 26.63
C ILE A 123 -2.89 -0.10 25.34
N GLY A 124 -3.24 -1.39 25.43
CA GLY A 124 -3.35 -2.26 24.26
C GLY A 124 -4.46 -1.82 23.30
N TRP A 125 -5.62 -1.44 23.83
CA TRP A 125 -6.72 -0.89 23.03
C TRP A 125 -6.36 0.44 22.37
N LEU A 126 -5.65 1.33 23.07
CA LEU A 126 -5.17 2.60 22.53
C LEU A 126 -4.12 2.39 21.43
N LEU A 127 -3.19 1.46 21.61
CA LEU A 127 -2.21 1.13 20.58
C LEU A 127 -2.89 0.57 19.33
N LEU A 128 -3.84 -0.36 19.49
CA LEU A 128 -4.62 -0.89 18.36
C LEU A 128 -5.45 0.18 17.66
N ALA A 129 -6.15 1.02 18.44
CA ALA A 129 -6.93 2.13 17.90
C ALA A 129 -6.04 3.17 17.21
N SER A 130 -4.83 3.42 17.74
CA SER A 130 -3.84 4.30 17.12
C SER A 130 -3.30 3.73 15.81
N THR A 131 -2.99 2.44 15.74
CA THR A 131 -2.56 1.79 14.49
C THR A 131 -3.68 1.79 13.46
N ALA A 132 -4.91 1.44 13.86
CA ALA A 132 -6.07 1.50 12.98
C ALA A 132 -6.35 2.93 12.51
N GLY A 133 -6.27 3.92 13.40
CA GLY A 133 -6.42 5.33 13.07
C GLY A 133 -5.36 5.82 12.10
N ALA A 134 -4.08 5.49 12.34
CA ALA A 134 -2.99 5.81 11.43
C ALA A 134 -3.19 5.18 10.04
N PHE A 135 -3.69 3.94 9.99
CA PHE A 135 -3.96 3.25 8.73
C PHE A 135 -5.15 3.87 7.99
N VAL A 136 -6.21 4.26 8.69
CA VAL A 136 -7.36 4.98 8.10
C VAL A 136 -6.91 6.33 7.55
N VAL A 137 -6.08 7.08 8.29
CA VAL A 137 -5.51 8.35 7.82
C VAL A 137 -4.64 8.12 6.58
N ALA A 138 -3.75 7.12 6.62
CA ALA A 138 -2.91 6.78 5.49
C ALA A 138 -3.73 6.39 4.25
N PHE A 139 -4.79 5.58 4.42
CA PHE A 139 -5.70 5.21 3.33
C PHE A 139 -6.49 6.39 2.79
N ALA A 140 -6.94 7.30 3.66
CA ALA A 140 -7.62 8.53 3.26
C ALA A 140 -6.69 9.50 2.50
N GLN A 141 -5.38 9.39 2.74
CA GLN A 141 -4.33 10.17 2.05
C GLN A 141 -3.84 9.52 0.74
N VAL A 142 -4.21 8.27 0.44
CA VAL A 142 -3.86 7.65 -0.85
C VAL A 142 -4.63 8.38 -1.94
N GLU A 143 -3.92 9.15 -2.75
CA GLU A 143 -4.51 9.77 -3.94
C GLU A 143 -5.11 8.69 -4.85
N THR A 144 -6.35 8.93 -5.29
CA THR A 144 -6.99 8.16 -6.35
C THR A 144 -6.07 8.12 -7.57
N LYS A 145 -5.94 6.95 -8.21
CA LYS A 145 -5.07 6.75 -9.38
C LYS A 145 -5.19 7.93 -10.36
N PRO A 146 -4.08 8.51 -10.85
CA PRO A 146 -4.10 9.77 -11.60
C PRO A 146 -5.11 9.81 -12.76
N LEU A 147 -5.26 8.70 -13.48
CA LEU A 147 -6.14 8.57 -14.64
C LEU A 147 -7.63 8.37 -14.29
N GLN A 148 -7.96 8.20 -13.00
CA GLN A 148 -9.33 8.05 -12.51
C GLN A 148 -9.80 9.27 -11.72
N ARG A 149 -8.96 10.31 -11.62
CA ARG A 149 -9.33 11.55 -10.94
C ARG A 149 -10.27 12.38 -11.80
N GLU A 150 -11.06 13.24 -11.16
CA GLU A 150 -12.01 14.13 -11.83
C GLU A 150 -11.34 15.21 -12.70
N ASP A 151 -10.09 15.57 -12.40
CA ASP A 151 -9.25 16.50 -13.18
C ASP A 151 -8.56 15.83 -14.37
N ALA A 152 -8.78 14.53 -14.60
CA ALA A 152 -8.21 13.84 -15.75
C ALA A 152 -8.85 14.37 -17.05
N ILE A 153 -8.00 14.72 -18.01
CA ILE A 153 -8.41 15.21 -19.32
C ILE A 153 -8.78 14.02 -20.19
N HIS A 154 -10.04 13.97 -20.60
CA HIS A 154 -10.54 13.02 -21.57
C HIS A 154 -10.65 13.69 -22.93
N GLY A 155 -10.16 13.02 -23.97
CA GLY A 155 -10.19 13.59 -25.31
C GLY A 155 -9.85 12.60 -26.41
N GLN A 156 -9.66 13.14 -27.60
CA GLN A 156 -9.28 12.39 -28.79
C GLN A 156 -8.17 13.12 -29.53
N VAL A 157 -7.18 12.36 -30.04
CA VAL A 157 -6.08 12.88 -30.84
C VAL A 157 -5.97 12.02 -32.10
N GLY A 158 -6.36 12.61 -33.24
CA GLY A 158 -6.60 11.83 -34.45
C GLY A 158 -7.70 10.79 -34.21
N PRO A 159 -7.48 9.50 -34.54
CA PRO A 159 -8.47 8.45 -34.31
C PRO A 159 -8.49 7.91 -32.87
N TRP A 160 -7.51 8.23 -32.04
CA TRP A 160 -7.33 7.57 -30.73
C TRP A 160 -7.89 8.39 -29.58
N THR A 161 -8.75 7.77 -28.76
CA THR A 161 -9.23 8.35 -27.51
C THR A 161 -8.25 8.12 -26.37
N PHE A 162 -8.17 9.08 -25.46
CA PHE A 162 -7.25 9.02 -24.33
C PHE A 162 -7.80 9.67 -23.06
N THR A 163 -7.16 9.31 -21.95
CA THR A 163 -7.25 9.94 -20.64
C THR A 163 -5.84 10.39 -20.23
N PHE A 164 -5.69 11.64 -19.82
CA PHE A 164 -4.41 12.25 -19.53
C PHE A 164 -4.46 13.03 -18.21
N ALA A 165 -3.44 12.90 -17.37
CA ALA A 165 -3.39 13.59 -16.08
C ALA A 165 -1.95 13.77 -15.60
N GLU A 166 -1.72 14.73 -14.69
CA GLU A 166 -0.48 14.80 -13.91
C GLU A 166 -0.37 13.60 -12.96
N THR A 167 0.84 13.13 -12.67
CA THR A 167 1.03 12.01 -11.73
C THR A 167 0.59 12.37 -10.31
N ASP A 168 0.81 13.60 -9.88
CA ASP A 168 0.51 14.15 -8.56
C ASP A 168 0.06 15.62 -8.71
N ARG A 169 -0.66 16.16 -7.73
CA ARG A 169 -1.18 17.54 -7.75
C ARG A 169 -0.25 18.56 -7.09
N ASP A 170 0.96 18.15 -6.73
CA ASP A 170 1.95 19.03 -6.11
C ASP A 170 2.61 19.94 -7.16
N GLY A 171 3.43 20.89 -6.71
CA GLY A 171 4.29 21.66 -7.60
C GLY A 171 5.30 20.76 -8.36
N PRO A 172 6.11 21.33 -9.26
CA PRO A 172 7.17 20.58 -9.91
C PRO A 172 8.19 20.10 -8.88
N GLU A 173 8.69 18.88 -9.08
CA GLU A 173 9.77 18.33 -8.29
C GLU A 173 11.09 18.95 -8.75
N LEU A 174 11.92 19.39 -7.82
CA LEU A 174 13.27 19.83 -8.11
C LEU A 174 14.20 18.62 -8.06
N VAL A 175 14.77 18.27 -9.20
CA VAL A 175 15.84 17.26 -9.28
C VAL A 175 17.20 17.95 -9.22
N ASP A 176 18.29 17.16 -9.33
CA ASP A 176 19.66 17.66 -9.34
C ASP A 176 19.82 18.95 -10.16
N MET A 177 20.57 19.90 -9.62
CA MET A 177 20.80 21.23 -10.20
C MET A 177 19.56 22.13 -10.27
N ASP A 178 18.60 21.96 -9.34
CA ASP A 178 17.37 22.75 -9.23
C ASP A 178 16.54 22.77 -10.53
N VAL A 179 16.55 21.66 -11.28
CA VAL A 179 15.79 21.55 -12.52
C VAL A 179 14.35 21.17 -12.19
N PRO A 180 13.35 22.01 -12.50
CA PRO A 180 11.95 21.69 -12.23
C PRO A 180 11.46 20.64 -13.24
N MET A 181 11.00 19.51 -12.69
CA MET A 181 10.48 18.37 -13.42
C MET A 181 9.01 18.15 -13.07
N LYS A 182 8.20 17.73 -14.05
CA LYS A 182 6.82 17.30 -13.78
C LYS A 182 6.49 16.02 -14.52
N ALA A 183 5.84 15.10 -13.81
CA ALA A 183 5.48 13.79 -14.29
C ALA A 183 4.00 13.73 -14.73
N TYR A 184 3.74 13.05 -15.83
CA TYR A 184 2.41 12.90 -16.41
C TYR A 184 2.11 11.45 -16.74
N ARG A 185 0.83 11.09 -16.66
CA ARG A 185 0.27 9.79 -17.02
C ARG A 185 -0.69 9.94 -18.20
N LEU A 186 -0.64 8.97 -19.10
CA LEU A 186 -1.48 8.91 -20.27
C LEU A 186 -2.02 7.50 -20.42
N ARG A 187 -3.31 7.40 -20.74
CA ARG A 187 -3.94 6.15 -21.12
C ARG A 187 -4.69 6.29 -22.43
N PHE A 188 -4.40 5.42 -23.40
CA PHE A 188 -5.22 5.29 -24.61
C PHE A 188 -6.33 4.26 -24.42
N CYS A 189 -7.28 4.24 -25.35
CA CYS A 189 -8.21 3.13 -25.46
C CYS A 189 -7.46 1.80 -25.68
N GLU A 190 -8.02 0.70 -25.19
CA GLU A 190 -7.34 -0.60 -25.18
C GLU A 190 -6.97 -1.09 -26.59
N SER A 191 -7.82 -0.84 -27.60
CA SER A 191 -7.56 -1.19 -28.99
C SER A 191 -6.61 -0.23 -29.71
N CYS A 192 -6.60 1.05 -29.30
CA CYS A 192 -5.80 2.13 -29.90
C CYS A 192 -4.30 1.87 -29.81
N ASP A 193 -3.84 1.34 -28.69
CA ASP A 193 -2.41 1.18 -28.35
C ASP A 193 -1.61 0.46 -29.45
N SER A 194 -2.23 -0.56 -30.05
CA SER A 194 -1.64 -1.38 -31.12
C SER A 194 -1.29 -0.59 -32.39
N GLN A 195 -1.90 0.58 -32.60
CA GLN A 195 -1.74 1.42 -33.79
C GLN A 195 -0.75 2.57 -33.56
N ILE A 196 -0.38 2.83 -32.31
CA ILE A 196 0.45 3.97 -31.92
C ILE A 196 1.92 3.55 -31.93
N LEU A 197 2.74 4.29 -32.67
CA LEU A 197 4.19 4.09 -32.70
C LEU A 197 4.88 4.81 -31.54
N ARG A 198 4.56 6.10 -31.35
CA ARG A 198 5.18 6.93 -30.30
C ARG A 198 4.27 8.07 -29.92
N VAL A 199 4.34 8.46 -28.64
CA VAL A 199 3.67 9.66 -28.13
C VAL A 199 4.72 10.50 -27.42
N THR A 200 4.75 11.81 -27.68
CA THR A 200 5.67 12.75 -27.04
C THR A 200 4.93 13.92 -26.42
N LEU A 201 5.53 14.48 -25.36
CA LEU A 201 5.03 15.63 -24.61
C LEU A 201 6.06 16.75 -24.57
N LYS A 202 5.61 17.98 -24.79
CA LYS A 202 6.48 19.16 -24.76
C LYS A 202 5.75 20.40 -24.25
N VAL A 203 6.47 21.25 -23.52
CA VAL A 203 6.02 22.62 -23.23
C VAL A 203 6.23 23.51 -24.45
N ASN A 204 5.16 24.16 -24.87
CA ASN A 204 4.97 24.96 -26.07
C ASN A 204 5.09 24.15 -27.38
N ARG A 205 4.53 24.73 -28.45
CA ARG A 205 4.46 24.07 -29.76
C ARG A 205 5.85 23.64 -30.26
N PRO A 206 6.02 22.38 -30.68
CA PRO A 206 7.24 21.93 -31.33
C PRO A 206 7.50 22.72 -32.62
N ARG A 207 8.72 23.27 -32.78
CA ARG A 207 9.12 23.96 -34.02
C ARG A 207 9.45 22.99 -35.16
N ALA A 208 9.74 21.74 -34.83
CA ALA A 208 10.04 20.67 -35.78
C ALA A 208 9.68 19.31 -35.16
N MET A 209 9.38 18.33 -35.99
CA MET A 209 8.99 16.97 -35.55
C MET A 209 10.07 16.26 -34.73
N ARG A 210 11.34 16.47 -35.08
CA ARG A 210 12.49 15.95 -34.29
C ARG A 210 12.56 16.53 -32.88
N ALA A 211 11.92 17.67 -32.65
CA ALA A 211 11.88 18.37 -31.37
C ALA A 211 10.47 18.28 -30.74
N SER A 212 9.74 17.19 -30.99
CA SER A 212 8.37 16.97 -30.49
C SER A 212 8.25 16.74 -28.99
N GLY A 213 9.37 16.56 -28.28
CA GLY A 213 9.40 16.49 -26.82
C GLY A 213 9.95 15.16 -26.29
N VAL A 214 9.65 14.89 -25.03
CA VAL A 214 10.03 13.65 -24.35
C VAL A 214 8.97 12.59 -24.64
N ALA A 215 9.38 11.35 -24.89
CA ALA A 215 8.45 10.27 -25.18
C ALA A 215 7.73 9.80 -23.90
N PHE A 216 6.50 9.32 -24.08
CA PHE A 216 5.86 8.50 -23.07
C PHE A 216 6.40 7.07 -23.13
N GLU A 217 6.73 6.55 -21.96
CA GLU A 217 7.25 5.20 -21.75
C GLU A 217 6.26 4.39 -20.91
N GLY A 218 6.22 3.08 -21.12
CA GLY A 218 5.31 2.20 -20.40
C GLY A 218 4.82 1.04 -21.25
N ALA A 219 4.22 0.06 -20.59
CA ALA A 219 3.68 -1.11 -21.25
C ALA A 219 2.21 -0.90 -21.62
N ARG A 220 1.87 -1.20 -22.88
CA ARG A 220 0.51 -1.17 -23.41
C ARG A 220 -0.10 0.25 -23.35
N TRP A 221 -1.40 0.30 -23.09
CA TRP A 221 -2.23 1.50 -23.13
C TRP A 221 -1.99 2.46 -21.96
N GLU A 222 -1.26 2.12 -20.89
CA GLU A 222 -0.89 3.06 -19.81
C GLU A 222 0.58 3.42 -19.89
N ARG A 223 0.88 4.71 -19.97
CA ARG A 223 2.22 5.24 -20.17
C ARG A 223 2.46 6.44 -19.27
N SER A 224 3.72 6.75 -19.02
CA SER A 224 4.18 7.85 -18.19
C SER A 224 5.34 8.58 -18.83
N THR A 225 5.48 9.86 -18.54
CA THR A 225 6.65 10.64 -18.94
C THR A 225 6.95 11.68 -17.86
N GLN A 226 8.20 12.13 -17.80
CA GLN A 226 8.62 13.24 -16.95
C GLN A 226 9.34 14.26 -17.83
N ILE A 227 8.90 15.51 -17.79
CA ILE A 227 9.44 16.58 -18.62
C ILE A 227 10.11 17.64 -17.78
N GLN A 228 11.22 18.17 -18.29
CA GLN A 228 11.82 19.40 -17.79
C GLN A 228 10.94 20.58 -18.15
N LEU A 229 10.64 21.41 -17.15
CA LEU A 229 9.85 22.62 -17.32
C LEU A 229 10.78 23.80 -17.60
N PRO A 230 10.53 24.58 -18.66
CA PRO A 230 11.37 25.72 -18.98
C PRO A 230 11.18 26.83 -17.93
N SER A 231 12.24 27.59 -17.65
CA SER A 231 12.24 28.65 -16.63
C SER A 231 11.27 29.81 -16.91
N ASN A 232 10.82 29.96 -18.14
CA ASN A 232 9.85 30.98 -18.58
C ASN A 232 8.42 30.41 -18.74
N LEU A 233 8.11 29.31 -18.06
CA LEU A 233 6.79 28.71 -18.09
C LEU A 233 5.78 29.64 -17.41
N THR A 234 4.67 29.88 -18.10
CA THR A 234 3.55 30.69 -17.60
C THR A 234 2.28 29.86 -17.55
N ALA A 235 1.26 30.33 -16.84
CA ALA A 235 -0.07 29.74 -16.82
C ALA A 235 -0.69 29.55 -18.23
N ARG A 236 -0.28 30.38 -19.21
CA ARG A 236 -0.75 30.34 -20.60
C ARG A 236 0.14 29.51 -21.52
N SER A 237 1.31 29.06 -21.05
CA SER A 237 2.15 28.16 -21.82
C SER A 237 1.35 26.91 -22.16
N GLU A 238 1.49 26.38 -23.37
CA GLU A 238 0.71 25.23 -23.78
C GLU A 238 1.47 23.94 -23.57
N LEU A 239 0.82 22.89 -23.09
CA LEU A 239 1.35 21.55 -23.07
C LEU A 239 0.92 20.82 -24.35
N TRP A 240 1.88 20.52 -25.22
CA TRP A 240 1.66 19.90 -26.52
C TRP A 240 1.92 18.41 -26.46
N MET A 241 0.92 17.62 -26.88
CA MET A 241 1.04 16.19 -27.09
C MET A 241 1.08 15.90 -28.59
N THR A 242 2.06 15.11 -29.02
CA THR A 242 2.19 14.63 -30.40
C THR A 242 2.10 13.11 -30.41
N VAL A 243 1.19 12.57 -31.22
CA VAL A 243 1.00 11.13 -31.41
C VAL A 243 1.36 10.77 -32.84
N VAL A 244 2.23 9.78 -32.98
CA VAL A 244 2.65 9.22 -34.26
C VAL A 244 2.10 7.81 -34.37
N GLY A 245 1.30 7.56 -35.40
CA GLY A 245 0.79 6.24 -35.74
C GLY A 245 1.86 5.36 -36.37
N LYS A 246 1.65 4.04 -36.34
CA LYS A 246 2.51 3.07 -37.05
C LYS A 246 2.43 3.18 -38.57
N ASP A 247 1.36 3.79 -39.06
CA ASP A 247 1.18 4.21 -40.46
C ASP A 247 1.98 5.48 -40.82
N GLY A 248 2.61 6.13 -39.84
CA GLY A 248 3.35 7.38 -40.00
C GLY A 248 2.50 8.64 -39.89
N ALA A 249 1.18 8.52 -39.66
CA ALA A 249 0.30 9.67 -39.47
C ALA A 249 0.67 10.41 -38.17
N VAL A 250 0.61 11.74 -38.20
CA VAL A 250 0.96 12.60 -37.08
C VAL A 250 -0.25 13.41 -36.65
N HIS A 251 -0.62 13.30 -35.38
CA HIS A 251 -1.71 14.05 -34.78
C HIS A 251 -1.21 14.80 -33.55
N GLN A 252 -1.70 16.03 -33.35
CA GLN A 252 -1.29 16.89 -32.25
C GLN A 252 -2.50 17.48 -31.54
N THR A 253 -2.35 17.72 -30.24
CA THR A 253 -3.31 18.44 -29.41
C THR A 253 -2.55 19.24 -28.34
N SER A 254 -3.17 20.30 -27.82
CA SER A 254 -2.58 21.15 -26.80
C SER A 254 -3.59 21.59 -25.74
N TRP A 255 -3.07 21.93 -24.56
CA TRP A 255 -3.84 22.52 -23.47
C TRP A 255 -3.05 23.62 -22.76
N PRO A 256 -3.71 24.64 -22.21
CA PRO A 256 -3.06 25.59 -21.32
C PRO A 256 -2.48 24.91 -20.08
N MET A 257 -1.30 25.31 -19.66
CA MET A 257 -0.62 24.77 -18.48
C MET A 257 -1.47 24.94 -17.21
N ALA A 258 -2.20 26.04 -17.08
CA ALA A 258 -3.12 26.22 -15.94
C ALA A 258 -4.29 25.24 -15.91
N ALA A 259 -4.68 24.67 -17.06
CA ALA A 259 -5.76 23.69 -17.14
C ALA A 259 -5.29 22.27 -16.81
N VAL A 260 -4.06 21.93 -17.22
CA VAL A 260 -3.47 20.61 -16.94
C VAL A 260 -2.83 20.56 -15.56
N SER A 261 -2.14 21.64 -15.19
CA SER A 261 -1.14 21.70 -14.13
C SER A 261 -1.22 22.98 -13.30
N PRO A 262 -2.34 23.23 -12.60
CA PRO A 262 -2.56 24.48 -11.89
C PRO A 262 -1.54 24.73 -10.77
N ALA A 263 -1.15 23.70 -10.02
CA ALA A 263 -0.14 23.80 -8.98
C ALA A 263 1.23 24.21 -9.57
N THR A 264 1.62 23.58 -10.67
CA THR A 264 2.84 23.93 -11.42
C THR A 264 2.81 25.38 -11.90
N ALA A 265 1.71 25.83 -12.51
CA ALA A 265 1.57 27.21 -12.96
C ALA A 265 1.69 28.22 -11.79
N SER A 266 1.09 27.89 -10.63
CA SER A 266 1.18 28.72 -9.42
C SER A 266 2.59 28.79 -8.84
N TRP A 267 3.34 27.69 -8.91
CA TRP A 267 4.71 27.61 -8.42
C TRP A 267 5.64 28.53 -9.21
N PHE A 268 5.55 28.53 -10.55
CA PHE A 268 6.32 29.44 -11.39
C PHE A 268 5.95 30.91 -11.17
N ALA A 269 4.65 31.21 -11.03
CA ALA A 269 4.20 32.57 -10.72
C ALA A 269 4.76 33.10 -9.37
N ASN A 270 4.91 32.21 -8.38
CA ASN A 270 5.53 32.57 -7.11
C ASN A 270 7.04 32.80 -7.25
N GLN A 271 7.75 31.97 -8.03
CA GLN A 271 9.17 32.16 -8.29
C GLN A 271 9.48 33.49 -8.99
N GLU A 272 8.66 33.88 -9.98
CA GLU A 272 8.80 35.18 -10.65
C GLU A 272 8.63 36.34 -9.68
N ARG A 273 7.76 36.21 -8.66
CA ARG A 273 7.56 37.25 -7.64
C ARG A 273 8.71 37.38 -6.65
N THR A 274 9.43 36.29 -6.39
CA THR A 274 10.57 36.27 -5.45
C THR A 274 11.89 36.72 -6.05
N LYS A 275 11.94 36.94 -7.37
CA LYS A 275 13.09 37.50 -8.09
C LYS A 275 12.99 39.02 -8.18
#